data_AF-A0A7C4LL19-F1
#
_entry.id   AF-A0A7C4LL19-F1
#
_cell.length_a   1.000
_cell.length_b   1.000
_cell.length_c   1.000
_cell.angle_alpha   90.00
_cell.angle_beta   90.00
_cell.angle_gamma   90.00
#
_symmetry.space_group_name_H-M   'P 1'
#
loop_
_entity.id
_entity.type
_entity.pdbx_description
1 polymer ?
#
loop_
_entity_poly.entity_id
_entity_poly.type
_entity_poly.pdbx_seq_one_letter_code
_entity_poly.pdbx_strand_id
1 'polypeptide(L)'
;MHRWAQFSSRTVILWGAGCLLAAACGTAWWPSSPLAAQDEETLSAFMRRKLDSSSKVLEGLTTEDAELIREGAAALLEMSKAARWNVLLDEDYREFNREFRAAVRKLDEAAEKENFDNATLQWFDAVKACVECHKYVRSQRVATKK
;
A
#
# COMPACT_ATOMS: atom_id res chain seq x y z
N MET A 1 18.59 27.24 28.11
CA MET A 1 17.83 27.71 29.29
C MET A 1 16.58 28.46 28.80
N HIS A 2 15.39 27.89 29.08
CA HIS A 2 14.10 28.57 29.36
C HIS A 2 13.56 29.57 28.28
N ARG A 3 12.41 29.39 27.64
CA ARG A 3 11.07 29.13 28.19
C ARG A 3 10.09 28.69 27.09
N TRP A 4 9.32 27.68 27.44
CA TRP A 4 8.13 27.20 26.74
C TRP A 4 7.01 28.23 26.86
N ALA A 5 6.36 28.57 25.75
CA ALA A 5 5.24 29.50 25.73
C ALA A 5 3.90 28.76 25.64
N GLN A 6 3.26 28.68 26.79
CA GLN A 6 1.82 28.94 27.02
C GLN A 6 0.81 27.99 26.37
N PHE A 7 0.53 26.92 27.12
CA PHE A 7 -0.70 26.14 27.06
C PHE A 7 -1.85 26.96 27.66
N SER A 8 -2.78 27.42 26.82
CA SER A 8 -3.98 28.14 27.25
C SER A 8 -5.04 27.17 27.77
N SER A 9 -5.34 27.29 29.06
CA SER A 9 -6.42 26.59 29.77
C SER A 9 -7.81 27.07 29.35
N ARG A 10 -8.82 26.30 29.79
CA ARG A 10 -10.29 26.52 29.85
C ARG A 10 -11.03 25.69 28.80
N THR A 11 -11.93 24.77 29.14
CA THR A 11 -13.00 24.87 30.14
C THR A 11 -13.47 23.46 30.53
N VAL A 12 -13.51 23.17 31.83
CA VAL A 12 -14.23 22.02 32.39
C VAL A 12 -15.70 22.41 32.44
N ILE A 13 -16.55 21.70 31.70
CA ILE A 13 -18.01 21.80 31.87
C ILE A 13 -18.51 20.43 32.30
N LEU A 14 -18.73 20.31 33.61
CA LEU A 14 -19.53 19.27 34.24
C LEU A 14 -20.99 19.47 33.82
N TRP A 15 -21.53 18.55 33.02
CA TRP A 15 -22.98 18.38 32.90
C TRP A 15 -23.39 17.10 33.62
N GLY A 16 -24.34 17.30 34.53
CA GLY A 16 -24.73 16.35 35.56
C GLY A 16 -25.45 15.13 35.04
N ALA A 17 -25.36 14.08 35.86
CA ALA A 17 -26.14 12.88 35.77
C ALA A 17 -27.65 13.20 35.90
N GLY A 18 -28.43 12.74 34.93
CA GLY A 18 -29.88 12.75 34.95
C GLY A 18 -30.40 11.46 34.32
N CYS A 19 -30.34 10.36 35.07
CA CYS A 19 -31.04 9.12 34.74
C CYS A 19 -32.50 9.24 35.20
N LEU A 20 -33.44 9.41 34.27
CA LEU A 20 -34.84 9.09 34.48
C LEU A 20 -35.41 8.38 33.24
N LEU A 21 -35.93 7.18 33.48
CA LEU A 21 -36.53 6.23 32.54
C LEU A 21 -37.90 6.72 32.06
N ALA A 22 -38.15 6.68 30.74
CA ALA A 22 -39.47 6.41 30.16
C ALA A 22 -39.33 5.91 28.72
N ALA A 23 -40.09 4.87 28.41
CA ALA A 23 -40.02 4.06 27.20
C ALA A 23 -40.93 4.57 26.07
N ALA A 24 -40.60 4.08 24.86
CA ALA A 24 -41.46 3.84 23.70
C ALA A 24 -41.59 4.92 22.61
N CYS A 25 -41.57 4.42 21.37
CA CYS A 25 -41.81 5.06 20.06
C CYS A 25 -40.63 5.80 19.39
N GLY A 26 -39.77 4.98 18.78
CA GLY A 26 -39.53 5.03 17.33
C GLY A 26 -39.28 6.39 16.67
N THR A 27 -38.02 6.74 16.51
CA THR A 27 -37.41 6.85 15.18
C THR A 27 -35.94 6.47 15.32
N ALA A 28 -35.54 5.39 14.66
CA ALA A 28 -34.16 4.95 14.59
C ALA A 28 -33.34 5.95 13.77
N TRP A 29 -32.73 6.93 14.45
CA TRP A 29 -31.69 7.78 13.88
C TRP A 29 -30.36 7.17 14.32
N TRP A 30 -30.09 5.97 13.82
CA TRP A 30 -28.74 5.42 13.91
C TRP A 30 -27.94 6.07 12.79
N PRO A 31 -26.94 6.94 13.07
CA PRO A 31 -26.03 7.35 12.03
C PRO A 31 -25.31 6.09 11.56
N SER A 32 -25.57 5.67 10.33
CA SER A 32 -24.77 4.65 9.66
C SER A 32 -23.32 5.11 9.74
N SER A 33 -22.50 4.39 10.52
CA SER A 33 -21.08 4.70 10.67
C SER A 33 -20.46 4.87 9.28
N PRO A 34 -19.70 5.96 9.02
CA PRO A 34 -19.03 6.18 7.74
C PRO A 34 -17.92 5.14 7.43
N LEU A 35 -17.76 4.12 8.27
CA LEU A 35 -16.81 3.03 8.08
C LEU A 35 -17.21 2.08 6.92
N ALA A 36 -18.45 2.14 6.45
CA ALA A 36 -18.96 1.27 5.38
C ALA A 36 -18.84 1.86 3.95
N ALA A 37 -18.12 2.97 3.80
CA ALA A 37 -17.77 3.52 2.49
C ALA A 37 -16.25 3.53 2.31
N GLN A 38 -15.59 2.40 2.57
CA GLN A 38 -14.33 2.16 1.89
C GLN A 38 -14.69 1.80 0.45
N ASP A 39 -14.31 2.67 -0.49
CA ASP A 39 -14.34 2.37 -1.92
C ASP A 39 -13.80 0.94 -2.13
N GLU A 40 -14.66 0.05 -2.64
CA GLU A 40 -14.30 -1.30 -3.06
C GLU A 40 -13.41 -1.18 -4.31
N GLU A 41 -12.18 -0.73 -4.10
CA GLU A 41 -11.22 -0.51 -5.18
C GLU A 41 -11.04 -1.80 -5.97
N THR A 42 -11.33 -1.73 -7.27
CA THR A 42 -11.17 -2.88 -8.16
C THR A 42 -9.72 -3.36 -8.19
N LEU A 43 -9.49 -4.66 -8.42
CA LEU A 43 -8.13 -5.19 -8.60
C LEU A 43 -7.37 -4.47 -9.74
N SER A 44 -8.09 -4.01 -10.77
CA SER A 44 -7.48 -3.26 -11.87
C SER A 44 -6.96 -1.89 -11.42
N ALA A 45 -7.73 -1.16 -10.61
CA ALA A 45 -7.28 0.11 -10.04
C ALA A 45 -6.10 -0.11 -9.08
N PHE A 46 -6.19 -1.16 -8.24
CA PHE A 46 -5.11 -1.56 -7.35
C PHE A 46 -3.81 -1.85 -8.12
N MET A 47 -3.88 -2.61 -9.21
CA MET A 47 -2.71 -2.93 -10.03
C MET A 47 -2.23 -1.75 -10.87
N ARG A 48 -3.07 -0.73 -11.15
CA ARG A 48 -2.61 0.50 -11.79
C ARG A 48 -1.67 1.28 -10.88
N ARG A 49 -1.92 1.34 -9.57
CA ARG A 49 -0.99 1.97 -8.61
C ARG A 49 0.38 1.31 -8.56
N LYS A 50 0.47 0.01 -8.89
CA LYS A 50 1.75 -0.70 -9.03
C LYS A 50 2.55 -0.11 -10.19
N LEU A 51 1.89 0.22 -11.30
CA LEU A 51 2.52 0.90 -12.43
C LEU A 51 2.98 2.31 -12.05
N ASP A 52 2.16 3.07 -11.33
CA ASP A 52 2.53 4.42 -10.90
C ASP A 52 3.78 4.41 -10.02
N SER A 53 3.86 3.46 -9.07
CA SER A 53 5.05 3.26 -8.22
C SER A 53 6.27 2.78 -9.03
N SER A 54 6.05 1.98 -10.08
CA SER A 54 7.10 1.55 -11.00
C SER A 54 7.65 2.71 -11.84
N SER A 55 6.77 3.63 -12.26
CA SER A 55 7.13 4.82 -13.01
C SER A 55 8.00 5.77 -12.18
N LYS A 56 7.71 5.92 -10.87
CA LYS A 56 8.58 6.67 -9.94
C LYS A 56 9.99 6.09 -9.89
N VAL A 57 10.11 4.77 -9.78
CA VAL A 57 11.43 4.10 -9.80
C VAL A 57 12.18 4.42 -11.09
N LEU A 58 11.52 4.30 -12.24
CA LEU A 58 12.15 4.58 -13.52
C LEU A 58 12.57 6.06 -13.64
N GLU A 59 11.70 6.98 -13.22
CA GLU A 59 12.01 8.40 -13.18
C GLU A 59 13.26 8.66 -12.34
N GLY A 60 13.28 8.17 -11.10
CA GLY A 60 14.42 8.37 -10.20
C GLY A 60 15.71 7.71 -10.70
N LEU A 61 15.64 6.57 -11.37
CA LEU A 61 16.83 5.98 -12.03
C LEU A 61 17.35 6.86 -13.17
N THR A 62 16.46 7.47 -13.97
CA THR A 62 16.87 8.32 -15.10
C THR A 62 17.34 9.71 -14.70
N THR A 63 17.00 10.15 -13.49
CA THR A 63 17.38 11.47 -12.95
C THR A 63 18.37 11.39 -11.78
N GLU A 64 18.84 10.19 -11.45
CA GLU A 64 19.69 9.92 -10.27
C GLU A 64 19.07 10.43 -8.95
N ASP A 65 17.74 10.35 -8.84
CA ASP A 65 16.98 10.73 -7.65
C ASP A 65 16.75 9.49 -6.76
N ALA A 66 17.60 9.34 -5.75
CA ALA A 66 17.51 8.26 -4.78
C ALA A 66 16.21 8.29 -3.98
N GLU A 67 15.70 9.46 -3.60
CA GLU A 67 14.46 9.58 -2.82
C GLU A 67 13.27 9.05 -3.62
N LEU A 68 13.18 9.43 -4.90
CA LEU A 68 12.11 8.98 -5.78
C LEU A 68 12.14 7.47 -6.04
N ILE A 69 13.33 6.88 -6.18
CA ILE A 69 13.49 5.42 -6.28
C ILE A 69 12.97 4.74 -5.01
N ARG A 70 13.38 5.24 -3.83
CA ARG A 70 13.02 4.67 -2.54
C ARG A 70 11.53 4.81 -2.24
N GLU A 71 10.92 5.94 -2.60
CA GLU A 71 9.46 6.12 -2.51
C GLU A 71 8.71 5.08 -3.34
N GLY A 72 9.12 4.88 -4.60
CA GLY A 72 8.53 3.87 -5.48
C GLY A 72 8.73 2.46 -4.94
N ALA A 73 9.94 2.13 -4.48
CA ALA A 73 10.26 0.82 -3.91
C ALA A 73 9.45 0.53 -2.62
N ALA A 74 9.35 1.50 -1.72
CA ALA A 74 8.57 1.40 -0.50
C ALA A 74 7.07 1.18 -0.80
N ALA A 75 6.51 1.93 -1.75
CA ALA A 75 5.12 1.77 -2.17
C ALA A 75 4.87 0.37 -2.75
N LEU A 76 5.76 -0.13 -3.62
CA LEU A 76 5.66 -1.48 -4.18
C LEU A 76 5.72 -2.56 -3.10
N LEU A 77 6.62 -2.43 -2.12
CA LEU A 77 6.73 -3.37 -1.01
C LEU A 77 5.49 -3.35 -0.12
N GLU A 78 4.94 -2.17 0.16
CA GLU A 78 3.74 -2.05 0.99
C GLU A 78 2.51 -2.63 0.29
N MET A 79 2.29 -2.26 -0.98
CA MET A 79 1.23 -2.84 -1.80
C MET A 79 1.29 -4.36 -1.84
N SER A 80 2.51 -4.92 -1.89
CA SER A 80 2.70 -6.36 -1.93
C SER A 80 2.19 -7.10 -0.69
N LYS A 81 1.97 -6.43 0.43
CA LYS A 81 1.46 -7.04 1.67
C LYS A 81 -0.07 -7.13 1.71
N ALA A 82 -0.75 -6.37 0.87
CA ALA A 82 -2.22 -6.31 0.88
C ALA A 82 -2.83 -7.68 0.54
N ALA A 83 -3.93 -8.04 1.19
CA ALA A 83 -4.65 -9.29 0.90
C ALA A 83 -5.02 -9.40 -0.59
N ARG A 84 -5.47 -8.27 -1.18
CA ARG A 84 -5.83 -8.14 -2.61
C ARG A 84 -4.65 -8.37 -3.58
N TRP A 85 -3.41 -8.33 -3.10
CA TRP A 85 -2.25 -8.73 -3.90
C TRP A 85 -2.30 -10.23 -4.23
N ASN A 86 -2.77 -11.08 -3.30
CA ASN A 86 -2.75 -12.53 -3.46
C ASN A 86 -3.89 -13.04 -4.35
N VAL A 87 -3.76 -12.84 -5.66
CA VAL A 87 -4.76 -13.25 -6.66
C VAL A 87 -4.80 -14.75 -6.91
N LEU A 88 -3.74 -15.46 -6.54
CA LEU A 88 -3.63 -16.92 -6.52
C LEU A 88 -3.00 -17.35 -5.19
N LEU A 89 -3.17 -18.61 -4.81
CA LEU A 89 -2.72 -19.17 -3.53
C LEU A 89 -1.71 -20.32 -3.67
N ASP A 90 -1.34 -20.67 -4.90
CA ASP A 90 -0.37 -21.73 -5.19
C ASP A 90 1.08 -21.31 -4.92
N GLU A 91 1.98 -22.30 -4.85
CA GLU A 91 3.39 -22.06 -4.51
C GLU A 91 4.15 -21.29 -5.59
N ASP A 92 3.85 -21.53 -6.88
CA ASP A 92 4.52 -20.82 -7.98
C ASP A 92 4.25 -19.32 -7.89
N TYR A 93 2.99 -18.95 -7.63
CA TYR A 93 2.58 -17.56 -7.42
C TYR A 93 3.29 -16.92 -6.21
N ARG A 94 3.47 -17.68 -5.12
CA ARG A 94 4.21 -17.22 -3.95
C ARG A 94 5.69 -16.99 -4.26
N GLU A 95 6.30 -17.81 -5.11
CA GLU A 95 7.70 -17.66 -5.50
C GLU A 95 7.92 -16.40 -6.35
N PHE A 96 7.10 -16.14 -7.36
CA PHE A 96 7.19 -14.89 -8.14
C PHE A 96 7.08 -13.65 -7.23
N ASN A 97 6.21 -13.70 -6.23
CA ASN A 97 6.09 -12.62 -5.26
C ASN A 97 7.29 -12.49 -4.32
N ARG A 98 7.97 -13.60 -3.99
CA ARG A 98 9.19 -13.60 -3.20
C ARG A 98 10.33 -12.96 -3.98
N GLU A 99 10.53 -13.38 -5.22
CA GLU A 99 11.53 -12.82 -6.14
C GLU A 99 11.32 -11.33 -6.34
N PHE A 100 10.08 -10.91 -6.64
CA PHE A 100 9.72 -9.50 -6.80
C PHE A 100 10.10 -8.68 -5.56
N ARG A 101 9.64 -9.09 -4.37
CA ARG A 101 9.92 -8.35 -3.12
C ARG A 101 11.41 -8.35 -2.78
N ALA A 102 12.14 -9.40 -3.12
CA ALA A 102 13.59 -9.46 -2.91
C ALA A 102 14.33 -8.47 -3.81
N ALA A 103 13.99 -8.41 -5.10
CA ALA A 103 14.56 -7.44 -6.03
C ALA A 103 14.26 -5.99 -5.61
N VAL A 104 13.01 -5.70 -5.21
CA VAL A 104 12.63 -4.34 -4.78
C VAL A 104 13.35 -3.92 -3.48
N ARG A 105 13.59 -4.84 -2.53
CA ARG A 105 14.42 -4.52 -1.35
C ARG A 105 15.86 -4.19 -1.72
N LYS A 106 16.46 -4.98 -2.62
CA LYS A 106 17.83 -4.72 -3.09
C LYS A 106 17.93 -3.41 -3.87
N LEU A 107 16.87 -3.06 -4.62
CA LEU A 107 16.74 -1.76 -5.28
C LEU A 107 16.75 -0.62 -4.25
N ASP A 108 15.91 -0.70 -3.21
CA ASP A 108 15.86 0.29 -2.12
C ASP A 108 17.22 0.43 -1.41
N GLU A 109 17.85 -0.71 -1.07
CA GLU A 109 19.20 -0.73 -0.48
C GLU A 109 20.28 -0.15 -1.39
N ALA A 110 20.16 -0.31 -2.71
CA ALA A 110 21.08 0.26 -3.69
C ALA A 110 20.88 1.77 -3.84
N ALA A 111 19.63 2.22 -3.88
CA ALA A 111 19.26 3.63 -3.93
C ALA A 111 19.68 4.38 -2.66
N GLU A 112 19.52 3.76 -1.48
CA GLU A 112 20.01 4.31 -0.20
C GLU A 112 21.52 4.57 -0.19
N LYS A 113 22.29 3.75 -0.94
CA LYS A 113 23.73 3.90 -1.09
C LYS A 113 24.12 4.74 -2.31
N GLU A 114 23.15 5.34 -2.99
CA GLU A 114 23.32 6.08 -4.25
C GLU A 114 24.10 5.28 -5.31
N ASN A 115 23.95 3.96 -5.29
CA ASN A 115 24.56 3.06 -6.27
C ASN A 115 23.57 2.80 -7.41
N PHE A 116 23.44 3.78 -8.30
CA PHE A 116 22.45 3.78 -9.39
C PHE A 116 22.66 2.66 -10.41
N ASP A 117 23.90 2.24 -10.66
CA ASP A 117 24.21 1.08 -11.51
C ASP A 117 23.61 -0.21 -10.93
N ASN A 118 23.84 -0.45 -9.64
CA ASN A 118 23.24 -1.61 -8.98
C ASN A 118 21.73 -1.46 -8.87
N ALA A 119 21.21 -0.27 -8.55
CA ALA A 119 19.77 0.00 -8.52
C ALA A 119 19.11 -0.34 -9.87
N THR A 120 19.75 0.02 -10.98
CA THR A 120 19.30 -0.33 -12.34
C THR A 120 19.21 -1.85 -12.53
N LEU A 121 20.25 -2.60 -12.12
CA LEU A 121 20.23 -4.07 -12.21
C LEU A 121 19.10 -4.68 -11.37
N GLN A 122 18.90 -4.21 -10.15
CA GLN A 122 17.81 -4.71 -9.29
C GLN A 122 16.43 -4.32 -9.84
N TRP A 123 16.33 -3.19 -10.53
CA TRP A 123 15.10 -2.80 -11.22
C TRP A 123 14.78 -3.74 -12.39
N PHE A 124 15.77 -4.15 -13.18
CA PHE A 124 15.59 -5.18 -14.21
C PHE A 124 15.05 -6.49 -13.62
N ASP A 125 15.60 -6.94 -12.49
CA ASP A 125 15.11 -8.14 -11.80
C ASP A 125 13.65 -7.98 -11.33
N ALA A 126 13.28 -6.82 -10.79
CA ALA A 126 11.91 -6.52 -10.39
C ALA A 126 10.94 -6.52 -11.59
N VAL A 127 11.34 -5.93 -12.73
CA VAL A 127 10.56 -5.92 -13.97
C VAL A 127 10.39 -7.34 -14.52
N LYS A 128 11.46 -8.15 -14.53
CA LYS A 128 11.41 -9.55 -14.94
C LYS A 128 10.39 -10.33 -14.09
N ALA A 129 10.44 -10.20 -12.77
CA ALA A 129 9.50 -10.86 -11.87
C ALA A 129 8.04 -10.42 -12.13
N CYS A 130 7.81 -9.14 -12.46
CA CYS A 130 6.48 -8.64 -12.85
C CYS A 130 5.94 -9.34 -14.10
N VAL A 131 6.79 -9.45 -15.14
CA VAL A 131 6.40 -10.04 -16.43
C VAL A 131 6.13 -11.54 -16.30
N GLU A 132 7.00 -12.29 -15.61
CA GLU A 132 6.82 -13.72 -15.42
C GLU A 132 5.60 -14.04 -14.55
N CYS A 133 5.36 -13.28 -13.47
CA CYS A 133 4.14 -13.41 -12.67
C CYS A 133 2.88 -13.19 -13.53
N HIS A 134 2.86 -12.16 -14.37
CA HIS A 134 1.70 -11.87 -15.23
C HIS A 134 1.49 -12.93 -16.30
N LYS A 135 2.56 -13.51 -16.84
CA LYS A 135 2.50 -14.65 -17.76
C LYS A 135 1.87 -15.87 -17.08
N TYR A 136 2.27 -16.17 -15.84
CA TYR A 136 1.70 -17.24 -15.03
C TYR A 136 0.22 -17.02 -14.71
N VAL A 137 -0.15 -15.85 -14.17
CA VAL A 137 -1.55 -15.54 -13.85
C VAL A 137 -2.42 -15.65 -15.10
N ARG A 138 -1.93 -15.23 -16.28
CA ARG A 138 -2.65 -15.37 -17.55
C ARG A 138 -2.83 -16.83 -17.96
N SER A 139 -1.83 -17.69 -17.80
CA SER A 139 -1.94 -19.11 -18.14
C SER A 139 -2.94 -19.84 -17.24
N GLN A 140 -2.96 -19.52 -15.94
CA GLN A 140 -3.92 -20.10 -15.00
C GLN A 140 -5.37 -19.75 -15.36
N ARG A 141 -5.65 -18.52 -15.80
CA ARG A 141 -6.99 -18.13 -16.27
C ARG A 141 -7.47 -18.92 -17.50
N VAL A 142 -6.56 -19.37 -18.36
CA VAL A 142 -6.90 -20.22 -19.52
C VAL A 142 -7.18 -21.65 -19.07
N ALA A 143 -6.41 -22.16 -18.11
CA ALA A 143 -6.58 -23.50 -17.56
C ALA A 143 -7.94 -23.66 -16.84
N THR A 144 -8.36 -22.70 -16.03
CA THR A 144 -9.64 -22.76 -15.28
C THR A 144 -10.89 -22.62 -16.17
N LYS A 145 -10.75 -22.16 -17.42
CA LYS A 145 -11.88 -22.02 -18.36
C LYS A 145 -12.16 -23.29 -19.17
N LYS A 146 -11.29 -24.29 -19.12
CA LYS A 146 -11.45 -25.58 -19.79
C LYS A 146 -12.11 -26.58 -18.85
#